data_AF-A0A059LE13-F1
#
_entry.id   AF-A0A059LE13-F1
#
_cell.length_a   1.000
_cell.length_b   1.000
_cell.length_c   1.000
_cell.angle_alpha   90.00
_cell.angle_beta   90.00
_cell.angle_gamma   90.00
#
_symmetry.space_group_name_H-M   'P 1'
#
loop_
_entity.id
_entity.type
_entity.pdbx_description
1 polymer ?
#
loop_
_entity_poly.entity_id
_entity_poly.type
_entity_poly.pdbx_seq_one_letter_code
_entity_poly.pdbx_strand_id
1 'polypeptide(L)'
;MEDECGHCKRLAPAWDQLANAFKANTEVEVMAVDCTKNKDLCTNYKIPGFPTLKLFFKGEEKEQYRGSRDITSLEKWLTAQSDALLATVDDA
;
A
#
# COMPACT_ATOMS: atom_id res chain seq x y z
N MET A 1 -19.89 0.30 9.31
CA MET A 1 -20.05 -0.07 7.88
C MET A 1 -18.72 0.05 7.13
N GLU A 2 -17.65 -0.56 7.66
CA GLU A 2 -16.48 -0.98 6.86
C GLU A 2 -16.79 -2.34 6.16
N ASP A 3 -18.07 -2.76 6.17
CA ASP A 3 -18.54 -4.12 5.98
C ASP A 3 -19.00 -4.50 4.56
N GLU A 4 -19.14 -3.56 3.64
CA GLU A 4 -19.74 -3.85 2.31
C GLU A 4 -18.74 -3.85 1.14
N CYS A 5 -17.43 -3.74 1.41
CA CYS A 5 -16.44 -3.95 0.36
C CYS A 5 -15.94 -5.40 0.37
N GLY A 6 -16.64 -6.28 -0.36
CA GLY A 6 -16.21 -7.70 -0.50
C GLY A 6 -14.79 -7.85 -1.07
N HIS A 7 -14.34 -6.89 -1.90
CA HIS A 7 -12.97 -6.86 -2.42
C HIS A 7 -11.92 -6.49 -1.37
N CYS A 8 -12.29 -5.64 -0.41
CA CYS A 8 -11.43 -5.21 0.68
C CYS A 8 -11.29 -6.33 1.72
N LYS A 9 -12.41 -7.01 2.05
CA LYS A 9 -12.42 -8.18 2.94
C LYS A 9 -11.50 -9.31 2.46
N ARG A 10 -11.43 -9.52 1.14
CA ARG A 10 -10.50 -10.52 0.56
C ARG A 10 -9.04 -10.11 0.64
N LEU A 11 -8.75 -8.81 0.58
CA LEU A 11 -7.37 -8.30 0.65
C LEU A 11 -6.87 -8.21 2.10
N ALA A 12 -7.75 -7.91 3.07
CA ALA A 12 -7.42 -7.72 4.47
C ALA A 12 -6.43 -8.75 5.05
N PRO A 13 -6.64 -10.08 4.92
CA PRO A 13 -5.70 -11.05 5.51
C PRO A 13 -4.31 -11.03 4.86
N ALA A 14 -4.21 -10.75 3.56
CA ALA A 14 -2.92 -10.61 2.88
C ALA A 14 -2.24 -9.30 3.25
N TRP A 15 -3.02 -8.22 3.41
CA TRP A 15 -2.51 -6.92 3.83
C TRP A 15 -1.96 -6.94 5.26
N ASP A 16 -2.65 -7.62 6.18
CA ASP A 16 -2.19 -7.78 7.57
C ASP A 16 -0.90 -8.61 7.64
N GLN A 17 -0.79 -9.66 6.82
CA GLN A 17 0.44 -10.45 6.71
C GLN A 17 1.60 -9.60 6.18
N LEU A 18 1.36 -8.80 5.13
CA LEU A 18 2.35 -7.89 4.57
C LEU A 18 2.80 -6.87 5.63
N ALA A 19 1.86 -6.22 6.32
CA ALA A 19 2.18 -5.26 7.37
C ALA A 19 3.00 -5.89 8.50
N ASN A 20 2.69 -7.14 8.87
CA ASN A 20 3.47 -7.87 9.87
C ASN A 20 4.88 -8.22 9.38
N ALA A 21 5.04 -8.62 8.11
CA ALA A 21 6.33 -8.94 7.52
C ALA A 21 7.27 -7.72 7.49
N PHE A 22 6.70 -6.52 7.25
CA PHE A 22 7.46 -5.27 7.18
C PHE A 22 7.48 -4.49 8.51
N LYS A 23 6.90 -5.02 9.59
CA LYS A 23 6.82 -4.33 10.90
C LYS A 23 8.19 -4.02 11.51
N ALA A 24 9.21 -4.83 11.21
CA ALA A 24 10.58 -4.63 11.68
C ALA A 24 11.43 -3.77 10.72
N ASN A 25 10.89 -3.41 9.55
CA ASN A 25 11.58 -2.58 8.58
C ASN A 25 11.45 -1.10 8.99
N THR A 26 12.56 -0.36 8.96
CA THR A 26 12.61 1.07 9.31
C THR A 26 12.42 2.01 8.12
N GLU A 27 12.54 1.48 6.90
CA GLU A 27 12.50 2.22 5.64
C GLU A 27 11.15 2.07 4.93
N VAL A 28 10.43 0.98 5.20
CA VAL A 28 9.17 0.62 4.56
C VAL A 28 8.08 0.47 5.63
N GLU A 29 7.00 1.22 5.47
CA GLU A 29 5.82 1.13 6.33
C GLU A 29 4.57 0.81 5.50
N VAL A 30 3.77 -0.13 6.00
CA VAL A 30 2.53 -0.57 5.35
C VAL A 30 1.36 -0.02 6.16
N MET A 31 0.59 0.89 5.55
CA MET A 31 -0.56 1.54 6.19
C MET A 31 -1.86 1.26 5.47
N ALA A 32 -2.97 1.20 6.23
CA ALA A 32 -4.32 1.14 5.69
C ALA A 32 -5.08 2.43 6.07
N VAL A 33 -5.80 3.00 5.11
CA VAL A 33 -6.61 4.21 5.30
C VAL A 33 -8.08 3.88 5.11
N ASP A 34 -8.88 4.15 6.14
CA ASP A 34 -10.34 4.07 6.05
C ASP A 34 -10.89 5.35 5.40
N CYS A 35 -11.22 5.24 4.11
CA CYS A 35 -11.81 6.32 3.33
C CYS A 35 -13.24 6.67 3.74
N THR A 36 -13.94 5.83 4.52
CA THR A 36 -15.27 6.19 5.04
C THR A 36 -15.17 7.28 6.10
N LYS A 37 -14.08 7.25 6.88
CA LYS A 37 -13.72 8.27 7.88
C LYS A 37 -12.91 9.43 7.28
N ASN A 38 -12.13 9.17 6.23
CA ASN A 38 -11.19 10.13 5.62
C ASN A 38 -11.53 10.45 4.15
N LYS A 39 -12.76 10.91 3.90
CA LYS A 39 -13.26 11.14 2.54
C LYS A 39 -12.42 12.13 1.74
N ASP A 40 -12.08 13.28 2.33
CA ASP A 40 -11.32 14.34 1.66
C ASP A 40 -9.94 13.86 1.23
N LEU A 41 -9.26 13.08 2.08
CA LEU A 41 -7.98 12.47 1.78
C LEU A 41 -8.08 11.56 0.54
N CYS A 42 -9.07 10.67 0.53
CA CYS A 42 -9.25 9.73 -0.57
C CYS A 42 -9.73 10.40 -1.87
N THR A 43 -10.46 11.51 -1.78
CA THR A 43 -10.78 12.37 -2.92
C THR A 43 -9.54 13.07 -3.46
N ASN A 44 -8.69 13.62 -2.59
CA ASN A 44 -7.44 14.30 -2.98
C ASN A 44 -6.48 13.35 -3.70
N TYR A 45 -6.35 12.11 -3.22
CA TYR A 45 -5.55 11.07 -3.87
C TYR A 45 -6.29 10.34 -5.01
N LYS A 46 -7.47 10.84 -5.41
CA LYS A 46 -8.28 10.35 -6.53
C LYS A 46 -8.48 8.83 -6.51
N ILE A 47 -8.92 8.29 -5.37
CA ILE A 47 -9.18 6.85 -5.22
C ILE A 47 -10.47 6.49 -5.99
N PRO A 48 -10.38 5.79 -7.14
CA PRO A 48 -11.54 5.55 -8.01
C PRO A 48 -12.39 4.36 -7.54
N GLY A 49 -11.86 3.53 -6.64
CA GLY A 49 -12.53 2.34 -6.13
C GLY A 49 -11.69 1.62 -5.09
N PHE A 50 -12.32 0.70 -4.36
CA PHE A 50 -11.68 -0.02 -3.25
C PHE A 50 -11.49 -1.52 -3.56
N PRO A 51 -10.40 -2.15 -3.09
CA PRO A 51 -9.21 -1.51 -2.53
C PRO A 51 -8.33 -0.89 -3.65
N THR A 52 -7.68 0.23 -3.34
CA THR A 52 -6.64 0.83 -4.18
C THR A 52 -5.34 0.85 -3.39
N LEU A 53 -4.27 0.34 -4.00
CA LEU A 53 -2.94 0.24 -3.40
C LEU A 53 -2.01 1.23 -4.11
N LYS A 54 -1.37 2.11 -3.34
CA LYS A 54 -0.47 3.15 -3.83
C LYS A 54 0.80 3.15 -3.00
N LEU A 55 1.94 3.33 -3.66
CA LEU A 55 3.23 3.53 -3.02
C LEU A 55 3.53 5.02 -2.93
N PHE A 56 3.96 5.43 -1.75
CA PHE A 56 4.44 6.77 -1.48
C PHE A 56 5.90 6.73 -1.08
N PHE A 57 6.69 7.68 -1.58
CA PHE A 57 8.08 7.84 -1.20
C PHE A 57 8.42 9.32 -1.08
N LYS A 58 8.97 9.72 0.06
CA LYS A 58 9.27 11.12 0.40
C LYS A 58 8.07 12.06 0.21
N GLY A 59 6.86 11.59 0.52
CA GLY A 59 5.61 12.35 0.41
C GLY A 59 4.99 12.39 -0.99
N GLU A 60 5.63 11.78 -1.99
CA GLU A 60 5.12 11.74 -3.36
C GLU A 60 4.58 10.36 -3.72
N GLU A 61 3.46 10.32 -4.44
CA GLU A 61 2.93 9.10 -5.06
C GLU A 61 3.88 8.65 -6.17
N LYS A 62 4.40 7.41 -6.07
CA LYS A 62 5.32 6.84 -7.07
C LYS A 62 4.61 5.92 -8.03
N GLU A 63 3.83 4.97 -7.50
CA GLU A 63 3.16 3.97 -8.32
C GLU A 63 1.85 3.48 -7.69
N GLN A 64 0.88 3.16 -8.54
CA GLN A 64 -0.33 2.44 -8.14
C GLN A 64 -0.19 0.95 -8.48
N TYR A 65 -0.31 0.09 -7.47
CA TYR A 65 -0.26 -1.36 -7.68
C TYR A 65 -1.53 -1.89 -8.33
N ARG A 66 -1.38 -2.63 -9.42
CA ARG A 66 -2.47 -3.25 -10.20
C ARG A 66 -2.34 -4.77 -10.35
N GLY A 67 -1.36 -5.37 -9.66
CA GLY A 67 -1.10 -6.80 -9.71
C GLY A 67 -2.04 -7.64 -8.85
N SER A 68 -1.68 -8.91 -8.70
CA SER A 68 -2.43 -9.88 -7.90
C SER A 68 -2.42 -9.52 -6.42
N ARG A 69 -3.56 -9.72 -5.75
CA ARG A 69 -3.78 -9.32 -4.34
C ARG A 69 -3.39 -10.42 -3.34
N ASP A 70 -2.48 -11.30 -3.71
CA ASP A 70 -1.90 -12.32 -2.83
C ASP A 70 -0.62 -11.80 -2.15
N ILE A 71 -0.31 -12.39 -1.00
CA ILE A 71 0.83 -11.97 -0.17
C ILE A 71 2.15 -12.02 -0.94
N THR A 72 2.40 -13.09 -1.72
CA THR A 72 3.66 -13.27 -2.45
C THR A 72 3.87 -12.19 -3.51
N SER A 73 2.82 -11.85 -4.26
CA SER A 73 2.87 -10.80 -5.27
C SER A 73 3.04 -9.40 -4.66
N LEU A 74 2.44 -9.17 -3.48
CA LEU A 74 2.57 -7.91 -2.75
C LEU A 74 3.98 -7.75 -2.15
N GLU A 75 4.50 -8.77 -1.48
CA GLU A 75 5.86 -8.77 -0.92
C GLU A 75 6.90 -8.53 -2.00
N LYS A 76 6.82 -9.30 -3.10
CA LYS A 76 7.76 -9.16 -4.21
C LYS A 76 7.74 -7.77 -4.81
N TRP A 77 6.55 -7.20 -5.02
CA TRP A 77 6.43 -5.85 -5.58
C TRP A 77 6.95 -4.79 -4.60
N LEU A 78 6.56 -4.89 -3.33
CA LEU A 78 6.96 -3.90 -2.32
C LEU A 78 8.48 -3.91 -2.12
N THR A 79 9.10 -5.08 -2.00
CA THR A 79 10.57 -5.22 -1.89
C THR A 79 11.27 -4.68 -3.13
N ALA A 80 10.85 -5.08 -4.34
CA ALA A 80 11.49 -4.60 -5.56
C ALA A 80 11.42 -3.08 -5.70
N GLN A 81 10.29 -2.49 -5.32
CA GLN A 81 10.09 -1.06 -5.45
C GLN A 81 10.76 -0.28 -4.32
N SER A 82 10.81 -0.81 -3.09
CA SER A 82 11.58 -0.20 -2.00
C SER A 82 13.06 -0.20 -2.33
N ASP A 83 13.62 -1.32 -2.79
CA ASP A 83 15.05 -1.43 -3.12
C ASP A 83 15.43 -0.46 -4.24
N ALA A 84 14.60 -0.37 -5.29
CA ALA A 84 14.82 0.57 -6.38
C ALA A 84 14.76 2.03 -5.94
N LEU A 85 13.89 2.38 -4.99
CA LEU A 85 13.76 3.75 -4.48
C LEU A 85 14.87 4.11 -3.49
N LEU A 86 15.22 3.20 -2.59
CA LEU A 86 16.27 3.42 -1.59
C LEU A 86 17.65 3.56 -2.25
N ALA A 87 17.92 2.80 -3.31
CA ALA A 87 19.13 2.96 -4.10
C ALA A 87 19.31 4.38 -4.68
N THR A 88 18.23 5.15 -4.88
CA THR A 88 18.33 6.54 -5.36
C THR A 88 18.66 7.56 -4.27
N VAL A 89 18.64 7.15 -2.99
CA VAL A 89 18.93 8.04 -1.85
C VAL A 89 20.38 7.96 -1.42
N ASP A 90 21.04 6.81 -1.61
CA ASP A 90 22.45 6.62 -1.24
C ASP A 90 23.43 7.42 -2.13
N ASP A 91 22.97 7.97 -3.26
CA ASP A 91 23.76 8.80 -4.18
C ASP A 91 23.70 10.32 -3.88
N ALA A 92 23.08 10.73 -2.76
CA ALA A 92 22.86 12.15 -2.41
C ALA A 92 23.65 12.64 -1.19
#